data_AF-A0A0A2MTA2-F1
#
_entry.id   AF-A0A0A2MTA2-F1
#
_cell.length_a   1.000
_cell.length_b   1.000
_cell.length_c   1.000
_cell.angle_alpha   90.00
_cell.angle_beta   90.00
_cell.angle_gamma   90.00
#
_symmetry.space_group_name_H-M   'P 1'
#
loop_
_entity.id
_entity.type
_entity.pdbx_description
1 polymer ?
#
loop_
_entity_poly.entity_id
_entity_poly.type
_entity_poly.pdbx_seq_one_letter_code
_entity_poly.pdbx_strand_id
1 'polypeptide(L)' 'MKFFSLILSVITFTTTLYFLISQFPDLETFDGFLYFVLLLLLMLICITGIIINRPVITRVHNKFKTKL' A
#
# COMPACT_ATOMS: atom_id res chain seq x y z
N MET A 1 -8.89 -6.23 -14.54
CA MET A 1 -8.77 -7.08 -13.34
C MET A 1 -7.54 -6.73 -12.50
N LYS A 2 -6.30 -6.82 -13.00
CA LYS A 2 -5.08 -6.45 -12.21
C LYS A 2 -4.96 -4.96 -11.85
N PHE A 3 -5.37 -4.05 -12.74
CA PHE A 3 -5.36 -2.60 -12.48
C PHE A 3 -6.30 -2.17 -11.35
N PHE A 4 -7.43 -2.86 -11.16
CA PHE A 4 -8.39 -2.51 -10.11
C PHE A 4 -7.82 -2.85 -8.73
N SER A 5 -7.16 -4.01 -8.60
CA SER A 5 -6.42 -4.37 -7.38
C SER A 5 -5.26 -3.42 -7.10
N LEU A 6 -4.61 -2.89 -8.13
CA LEU A 6 -3.56 -1.87 -7.99
C LEU A 6 -4.14 -0.57 -7.40
N ILE A 7 -5.22 -0.05 -8.00
CA ILE A 7 -5.88 1.18 -7.54
C ILE A 7 -6.38 1.01 -6.10
N LEU A 8 -7.04 -0.12 -5.82
CA LEU A 8 -7.51 -0.42 -4.47
C LEU A 8 -6.35 -0.49 -3.48
N SER A 9 -5.24 -1.15 -3.83
CA SER A 9 -4.03 -1.19 -2.98
C SER A 9 -3.44 0.19 -2.74
N VAL A 10 -3.41 1.08 -3.73
CA VAL A 10 -2.90 2.46 -3.58
C VAL A 10 -3.80 3.29 -2.70
N ILE A 11 -5.12 3.19 -2.88
CA ILE A 11 -6.10 3.89 -2.03
C ILE A 11 -5.95 3.41 -0.58
N THR A 12 -5.94 2.09 -0.38
CA THR A 12 -5.82 1.48 0.96
C THR A 12 -4.50 1.85 1.62
N PHE A 13 -3.39 1.88 0.86
CA PHE A 13 -2.10 2.35 1.35
C PHE A 13 -2.15 3.80 1.81
N THR A 14 -2.75 4.69 1.00
CA THR A 14 -2.85 6.12 1.30
C THR A 14 -3.73 6.37 2.53
N THR A 15 -4.86 5.66 2.67
CA THR A 15 -5.71 5.77 3.85
C THR A 15 -5.03 5.26 5.10
N THR A 16 -4.30 4.14 5.00
CA THR A 16 -3.55 3.56 6.13
C THR A 16 -2.44 4.49 6.59
N LEU A 17 -1.70 5.09 5.64
CA LEU A 17 -0.65 6.07 5.92
C LEU A 17 -1.22 7.33 6.59
N TYR A 18 -2.36 7.82 6.09
CA TYR A 18 -3.06 8.96 6.69
C TYR A 18 -3.47 8.66 8.14
N PHE A 19 -4.03 7.47 8.36
CA PHE A 19 -4.47 7.06 9.69
C PHE A 19 -3.30 6.91 10.66
N LEU A 20 -2.18 6.35 10.19
CA LEU A 20 -0.95 6.23 10.97
C LEU A 20 -0.45 7.60 11.44
N ILE A 21 -0.50 8.63 10.58
CA ILE A 21 0.01 9.97 10.90
C ILE A 21 -1.01 10.77 11.75
N SER A 22 -2.29 10.70 11.40
CA SER A 22 -3.34 11.53 12.02
C SER A 22 -3.90 10.95 13.32
N GLN A 23 -3.90 9.63 13.47
CA GLN A 23 -4.40 8.92 14.66
C GLN A 23 -3.33 7.93 15.10
N PHE A 24 -2.19 8.47 15.51
CA PHE A 24 -1.11 7.66 16.07
C PHE A 24 -1.62 6.99 17.36
N PRO A 25 -1.69 5.65 17.42
CA PRO A 25 -2.25 4.96 18.58
C PRO A 25 -1.31 5.06 19.78
N ASP A 26 -1.91 5.08 20.97
CA ASP A 26 -1.17 5.16 22.22
C ASP A 26 -0.58 3.79 22.60
N LEU A 27 0.74 3.65 22.46
CA LEU A 27 1.44 2.36 22.52
C LEU A 27 1.50 1.75 23.93
N GLU A 28 1.19 2.54 24.97
CA GLU A 28 1.14 2.06 26.35
C GLU A 28 -0.12 1.23 26.64
N THR A 29 -1.15 1.37 25.80
CA THR A 29 -2.38 0.59 25.92
C THR A 29 -2.31 -0.67 25.04
N PHE A 30 -2.88 -1.78 25.55
CA PHE A 30 -2.93 -3.04 24.80
C PHE A 30 -3.69 -2.88 23.47
N ASP A 31 -4.76 -2.10 23.47
CA ASP A 31 -5.55 -1.80 22.27
C ASP A 31 -4.75 -0.95 21.27
N GLY A 32 -4.01 0.05 21.73
CA GLY A 32 -3.15 0.87 20.88
C GLY A 32 -1.99 0.07 20.28
N PHE A 33 -1.40 -0.86 21.03
CA PHE A 33 -0.40 -1.78 20.52
C PHE A 33 -0.96 -2.69 19.42
N LEU A 34 -2.13 -3.30 19.63
CA LEU A 34 -2.80 -4.11 18.60
C LEU A 34 -3.14 -3.29 17.36
N TYR A 35 -3.62 -2.06 17.55
CA TYR A 35 -3.94 -1.16 16.45
C TYR A 35 -2.69 -0.84 15.61
N PHE A 36 -1.57 -0.56 16.28
CA PHE A 36 -0.29 -0.30 15.63
C PHE A 36 0.24 -1.51 14.84
N VAL A 37 0.16 -2.71 15.41
CA VAL A 37 0.57 -3.96 14.73
C VAL A 37 -0.31 -4.22 13.50
N LEU A 38 -1.61 -3.95 13.60
CA LEU A 38 -2.54 -4.11 12.49
C LEU A 38 -2.25 -3.12 11.35
N LEU A 39 -1.96 -1.87 11.68
CA LEU A 39 -1.49 -0.84 10.74
C LEU A 39 -0.22 -1.29 10.01
N LEU A 40 0.76 -1.84 10.74
CA LEU A 40 2.00 -2.38 10.16
C LEU A 40 1.76 -3.54 9.20
N LEU A 41 0.89 -4.48 9.58
CA LEU A 41 0.48 -5.60 8.72
C LEU A 41 -0.19 -5.10 7.43
N LEU A 42 -1.09 -4.12 7.55
CA LEU A 42 -1.79 -3.55 6.41
C LEU A 42 -0.84 -2.84 5.45
N MET A 43 0.18 -2.15 5.98
CA MET A 43 1.27 -1.57 5.19
C MET A 43 2.09 -2.63 4.44
N LEU A 44 2.46 -3.74 5.09
CA LEU A 44 3.18 -4.86 4.46
C LEU A 44 2.39 -5.49 3.32
N ILE A 45 1.08 -5.70 3.52
CA ILE A 45 0.20 -6.25 2.48
C ILE A 45 0.11 -5.28 1.29
N CYS A 46 0.01 -3.97 1.54
CA CYS A 46 0.01 -2.95 0.49
C CYS A 46 1.34 -2.95 -0.30
N ILE A 47 2.49 -3.02 0.38
CA ILE A 47 3.82 -3.10 -0.27
C ILE A 47 3.89 -4.37 -1.13
N THR A 48 3.44 -5.51 -0.61
CA THR A 48 3.42 -6.79 -1.33
C THR A 48 2.54 -6.70 -2.59
N GLY A 49 1.36 -6.07 -2.49
CA GLY A 49 0.47 -5.81 -3.63
C GLY A 49 1.12 -4.93 -4.71
N ILE A 50 1.86 -3.89 -4.30
CA ILE A 50 2.62 -3.02 -5.21
C ILE A 50 3.75 -3.81 -5.89
N ILE A 51 4.50 -4.64 -5.16
CA ILE A 51 5.59 -5.47 -5.71
C ILE A 51 5.08 -6.46 -6.74
N ILE A 52 3.99 -7.17 -6.43
CA ILE A 52 3.36 -8.15 -7.35
C ILE A 52 2.85 -7.47 -8.62
N ASN A 53 2.38 -6.22 -8.52
CA ASN A 53 1.90 -5.47 -9.69
C ASN A 53 3.01 -4.68 -10.44
N ARG A 54 4.19 -4.49 -9.83
CA ARG A 54 5.35 -3.82 -10.44
C ARG A 54 5.73 -4.29 -11.86
N PRO A 55 5.70 -5.59 -12.24
CA PRO A 55 5.99 -6.02 -13.61
C PRO A 55 5.00 -5.51 -14.67
N VAL A 56 3.81 -5.06 -14.27
CA VAL A 56 2.83 -4.44 -15.19
C VAL A 56 3.24 -3.00 -15.51
N ILE A 57 3.70 -2.25 -14.51
CA ILE A 57 4.11 -0.84 -14.66
C ILE A 57 5.37 -0.73 -15.55
N THR A 58 6.34 -1.63 -15.37
CA THR A 58 7.57 -1.61 -16.17
C THR A 58 7.35 -2.01 -17.64
N ARG A 59 6.40 -2.91 -17.94
CA ARG A 59 6.03 -3.22 -19.34
C ARG A 59 5.29 -2.08 -20.04
N VAL A 60 4.46 -1.32 -19.33
CA VAL A 60 3.76 -0.15 -19.89
C VAL A 60 4.77 0.95 -20.22
N HIS A 61 5.74 1.21 -19.33
CA HIS A 61 6.77 2.22 -19.57
C HIS A 61 7.69 1.85 -20.77
N ASN A 62 8.07 0.58 -20.90
CA ASN A 62 8.95 0.14 -21.99
C ASN A 62 8.25 0.11 -23.37
N LYS A 63 6.92 -0.07 -23.43
CA LYS A 63 6.16 0.07 -24.69
C LYS A 63 6.12 1.50 -25.21
N PHE A 64 6.15 2.50 -24.31
CA PHE A 64 6.20 3.91 -24.70
C PHE A 64 7.59 4.33 -25.18
N LYS A 65 8.66 3.70 -24.67
CA LYS A 65 10.03 4.04 -25.06
C LYS A 65 10.51 3.44 -26.39
N THR A 66 9.83 2.42 -26.92
CA THR A 66 10.14 1.80 -28.23
C THR A 66 9.30 2.35 -29.39
N LYS A 67 8.48 3.38 -29.13
CA LYS A 67 7.63 4.02 -30.15
C LYS A 67 7.96 5.51 -30.38
N LEU A 68 9.03 6.00 -29.77
CA LEU A 68 9.68 7.26 -30.14
C LEU A 68 10.97 6.92 -30.89
#